data_AF-A0A965U976-F1
#
_entry.id   AF-A0A965U976-F1
#
_cell.length_a   1.000
_cell.length_b   1.000
_cell.length_c   1.000
_cell.angle_alpha   90.00
_cell.angle_beta   90.00
_cell.angle_gamma   90.00
#
_symmetry.space_group_name_H-M   'P 1'
#
loop_
_entity.id
_entity.type
_entity.pdbx_description
1 polymer ?
#
loop_
_entity_poly.entity_id
_entity_poly.type
_entity_poly.pdbx_seq_one_letter_code
_entity_poly.pdbx_strand_id
1 'polypeptide(L)'
;MSTIRDASLAPLGRQRIQWVREFMPVLTGIEADFAKKKPFAGLRIAVCVHMEAKTAYLALVLRAGGAEVCATGSNPLSTKDDICAALDGQGVEIHGWFGATEEEYREHLRRTLEFCPHIIIDDGGDLVAMLLNDHPEYARNLIGGCEETTTGVHRLRGLSAAGKLPFPMLDVNDADSK
;
A
#
# COMPACT_ATOMS: atom_id res chain seq x y z
N MET A 1 2.16 -15.07 -2.07
CA MET A 1 0.79 -15.64 -2.08
C MET A 1 -0.04 -14.90 -1.05
N SER A 2 -1.11 -14.26 -1.49
CA SER A 2 -2.04 -13.47 -0.67
C SER A 2 -2.60 -14.25 0.53
N THR A 3 -2.95 -13.51 1.58
CA THR A 3 -3.65 -14.05 2.76
C THR A 3 -4.95 -13.27 2.96
N ILE A 4 -6.04 -13.84 2.46
CA ILE A 4 -7.39 -13.26 2.47
C ILE A 4 -8.40 -14.25 3.04
N ARG A 5 -9.54 -13.74 3.53
CA ARG A 5 -10.55 -14.56 4.20
C ARG A 5 -11.47 -15.32 3.26
N ASP A 6 -11.93 -14.65 2.20
CA ASP A 6 -12.92 -15.20 1.27
C ASP A 6 -12.73 -14.66 -0.16
N ALA A 7 -12.14 -15.49 -1.02
CA ALA A 7 -11.91 -15.14 -2.43
C ALA A 7 -13.22 -15.02 -3.25
N SER A 8 -14.33 -15.60 -2.78
CA SER A 8 -15.61 -15.57 -3.50
C SER A 8 -16.22 -14.17 -3.59
N LEU A 9 -15.77 -13.24 -2.74
CA LEU A 9 -16.21 -11.84 -2.72
C LEU A 9 -15.62 -10.98 -3.85
N ALA A 10 -14.66 -11.51 -4.62
CA ALA A 10 -13.96 -10.77 -5.67
C ALA A 10 -14.87 -10.09 -6.71
N PRO A 11 -16.00 -10.67 -7.16
CA PRO A 11 -16.92 -9.97 -8.07
C PRO A 11 -17.50 -8.68 -7.48
N LEU A 12 -17.87 -8.68 -6.21
CA LEU A 12 -18.41 -7.50 -5.52
C LEU A 12 -17.34 -6.41 -5.38
N GLY A 13 -16.13 -6.79 -4.97
CA GLY A 13 -15.03 -5.84 -4.85
C GLY A 13 -14.65 -5.23 -6.20
N ARG A 14 -14.65 -6.02 -7.29
CA ARG A 14 -14.42 -5.50 -8.65
C ARG A 14 -15.47 -4.46 -9.06
N GLN A 15 -16.74 -4.68 -8.73
CA GLN A 15 -17.79 -3.68 -9.00
C GLN A 15 -17.55 -2.37 -8.24
N ARG A 16 -17.14 -2.44 -6.97
CA ARG A 16 -16.83 -1.25 -6.15
C ARG A 16 -15.59 -0.51 -6.64
N ILE A 17 -14.54 -1.23 -7.02
CA ILE A 17 -13.32 -0.65 -7.62
C ILE A 17 -13.66 0.04 -8.95
N GLN A 18 -14.47 -0.61 -9.80
CA GLN A 18 -14.92 -0.01 -11.05
C GLN A 18 -15.74 1.26 -10.81
N TRP A 19 -16.61 1.26 -9.81
CA TRP A 19 -17.38 2.44 -9.45
C TRP A 19 -16.47 3.61 -9.06
N VAL A 20 -15.52 3.43 -8.13
CA VAL A 20 -14.64 4.56 -7.73
C VAL A 20 -13.76 5.06 -8.88
N ARG A 21 -13.36 4.17 -9.81
CA ARG A 21 -12.58 4.54 -11.00
C ARG A 21 -13.29 5.58 -11.87
N GLU A 22 -14.61 5.52 -11.95
CA GLU A 22 -15.43 6.49 -12.69
C GLU A 22 -15.48 7.88 -12.01
N PHE A 23 -15.20 7.96 -10.71
CA PHE A 23 -15.23 9.19 -9.92
C PHE A 23 -13.84 9.73 -9.52
N MET A 24 -12.75 9.12 -10.00
CA MET A 24 -11.37 9.54 -9.68
C MET A 24 -10.61 9.98 -10.95
N PRO A 25 -11.01 11.10 -11.61
CA PRO A 25 -10.51 11.47 -12.94
C PRO A 25 -8.99 11.74 -12.97
N VAL A 26 -8.42 12.27 -11.90
CA VAL A 26 -6.97 12.50 -11.79
C VAL A 26 -6.23 11.17 -11.85
N LEU A 27 -6.65 10.19 -11.04
CA LEU A 27 -6.01 8.88 -10.98
C LEU A 27 -6.21 8.09 -12.28
N THR A 28 -7.38 8.23 -12.92
CA THR A 28 -7.64 7.67 -14.26
C THR A 28 -6.76 8.28 -15.35
N GLY A 29 -6.50 9.59 -15.30
CA GLY A 29 -5.52 10.24 -16.17
C GLY A 29 -4.11 9.69 -15.97
N ILE A 30 -3.69 9.52 -14.71
CA ILE A 30 -2.39 8.94 -14.34
C ILE A 30 -2.30 7.49 -14.82
N GLU A 31 -3.35 6.69 -14.66
CA GLU A 31 -3.41 5.30 -15.15
C GLU A 31 -3.16 5.23 -16.66
N ALA A 32 -3.81 6.09 -17.45
CA ALA A 32 -3.65 6.12 -18.91
C ALA A 32 -2.22 6.43 -19.33
N ASP A 33 -1.52 7.28 -18.57
CA ASP A 33 -0.12 7.64 -18.78
C ASP A 33 0.82 6.51 -18.34
N PHE A 34 0.59 5.94 -17.16
CA PHE A 34 1.37 4.85 -16.58
C PHE A 34 1.28 3.58 -17.42
N ALA A 35 0.11 3.27 -17.98
CA ALA A 35 -0.09 2.14 -18.88
C ALA A 35 0.80 2.22 -20.13
N LYS A 36 1.13 3.43 -20.61
CA LYS A 36 2.00 3.65 -21.77
C LYS A 36 3.48 3.69 -21.38
N LYS A 37 3.81 4.45 -20.33
CA LYS A 37 5.20 4.77 -19.95
C LYS A 37 5.86 3.67 -19.11
N LYS A 38 5.06 2.86 -18.41
CA LYS A 38 5.50 1.82 -17.47
C LYS A 38 6.64 2.30 -16.53
N PRO A 39 6.47 3.44 -15.81
CA PRO A 39 7.55 4.05 -15.04
C PRO A 39 8.07 3.19 -13.89
N PHE A 40 7.31 2.18 -13.46
CA PHE A 40 7.67 1.29 -12.37
C PHE A 40 8.04 -0.13 -12.84
N ALA A 41 8.32 -0.31 -14.13
CA ALA A 41 8.76 -1.60 -14.65
C ALA A 41 9.97 -2.15 -13.88
N GLY A 42 9.83 -3.36 -13.35
CA GLY A 42 10.87 -4.03 -12.55
C GLY A 42 10.94 -3.55 -11.09
N LEU A 43 10.08 -2.62 -10.68
CA LEU A 43 9.97 -2.17 -9.30
C LEU A 43 8.89 -2.93 -8.54
N ARG A 44 9.07 -2.96 -7.23
CA ARG A 44 8.21 -3.61 -6.24
C ARG A 44 7.71 -2.53 -5.30
N ILE A 45 6.40 -2.40 -5.15
CA ILE A 45 5.79 -1.36 -4.33
C ILE A 45 4.95 -2.01 -3.24
N ALA A 46 5.23 -1.67 -1.98
CA ALA A 46 4.41 -2.04 -0.84
C ALA A 46 3.43 -0.91 -0.54
N VAL A 47 2.15 -1.25 -0.37
CA VAL A 47 1.07 -0.30 -0.03
C VAL A 47 0.45 -0.69 1.30
N CYS A 48 0.59 0.15 2.32
CA CYS A 48 -0.06 0.00 3.62
C CYS A 48 -0.92 1.24 3.88
N VAL A 49 -2.20 1.13 3.53
CA VAL A 49 -3.19 2.23 3.62
C VAL A 49 -4.53 1.61 4.00
N HIS A 50 -5.50 2.39 4.48
CA HIS A 50 -6.86 1.92 4.68
C HIS A 50 -7.36 1.16 3.43
N MET A 51 -7.64 -0.15 3.57
CA MET A 51 -7.87 -1.03 2.42
C MET A 51 -9.33 -0.96 1.95
N GLU A 52 -9.61 0.09 1.17
CA GLU A 52 -10.89 0.39 0.55
C GLU A 52 -10.80 0.41 -0.98
N ALA A 53 -11.93 0.57 -1.68
CA ALA A 53 -11.98 0.55 -3.15
C ALA A 53 -11.04 1.58 -3.80
N LYS A 54 -10.90 2.78 -3.21
CA LYS A 54 -10.02 3.85 -3.71
C LYS A 54 -8.53 3.47 -3.62
N THR A 55 -8.14 2.82 -2.52
CA THR A 55 -6.78 2.30 -2.30
C THR A 55 -6.48 1.14 -3.24
N ALA A 56 -7.45 0.25 -3.45
CA ALA A 56 -7.33 -0.80 -4.44
C ALA A 56 -7.17 -0.24 -5.85
N TYR A 57 -7.90 0.83 -6.20
CA TYR A 57 -7.71 1.49 -7.49
C TYR A 57 -6.31 2.10 -7.62
N LEU A 58 -5.78 2.76 -6.58
CA LEU A 58 -4.38 3.21 -6.54
C LEU A 58 -3.40 2.05 -6.80
N ALA A 59 -3.55 0.91 -6.12
CA ALA A 59 -2.71 -0.26 -6.32
C ALA A 59 -2.75 -0.77 -7.77
N LEU A 60 -3.93 -0.78 -8.39
CA LEU A 60 -4.10 -1.17 -9.80
C LEU A 60 -3.44 -0.16 -10.75
N VAL A 61 -3.47 1.15 -10.45
CA VAL A 61 -2.77 2.17 -11.24
C VAL A 61 -1.25 2.00 -11.16
N LEU A 62 -0.70 1.72 -9.98
CA LEU A 62 0.72 1.41 -9.81
C LEU A 62 1.13 0.17 -10.62
N ARG A 63 0.30 -0.87 -10.57
CA ARG A 63 0.46 -2.08 -11.41
C ARG A 63 0.36 -1.77 -12.90
N ALA A 64 -0.57 -0.91 -13.31
CA ALA A 64 -0.67 -0.43 -14.68
C ALA A 64 0.61 0.32 -15.11
N GLY A 65 1.31 0.95 -14.16
CA GLY A 65 2.65 1.52 -14.32
C GLY A 65 3.79 0.51 -14.39
N GLY A 66 3.53 -0.79 -14.36
CA GLY A 66 4.52 -1.85 -14.48
C GLY A 66 5.13 -2.34 -13.18
N ALA A 67 4.65 -1.83 -12.03
CA ALA A 67 5.08 -2.32 -10.72
C ALA A 67 4.53 -3.72 -10.45
N GLU A 68 5.30 -4.53 -9.74
CA GLU A 68 4.75 -5.59 -8.92
C GLU A 68 4.30 -4.98 -7.59
N VAL A 69 3.05 -5.22 -7.17
CA VAL A 69 2.45 -4.55 -6.02
C VAL A 69 2.05 -5.59 -4.97
N CYS A 70 2.45 -5.31 -3.73
CA CYS A 70 1.98 -6.02 -2.54
C CYS A 70 1.28 -5.01 -1.62
N ALA A 71 0.15 -5.39 -1.02
CA ALA A 71 -0.67 -4.48 -0.24
C ALA A 71 -1.11 -5.09 1.10
N THR A 72 -1.44 -4.22 2.05
CA THR A 72 -2.07 -4.53 3.33
C THR A 72 -2.90 -3.34 3.80
N GLY A 73 -3.84 -3.58 4.71
CA GLY A 73 -4.55 -2.51 5.41
C GLY A 73 -3.66 -1.87 6.49
N SER A 74 -3.77 -0.55 6.71
CA SER A 74 -3.16 0.17 7.85
C SER A 74 -3.98 0.11 9.14
N ASN A 75 -5.20 -0.43 9.07
CA ASN A 75 -6.06 -0.61 10.25
C ASN A 75 -7.00 -1.81 10.06
N PRO A 76 -7.03 -2.78 11.00
CA PRO A 76 -7.88 -3.97 10.92
C PRO A 76 -9.38 -3.70 10.73
N LEU A 77 -9.88 -2.57 11.24
CA LEU A 77 -11.30 -2.21 11.17
C LEU A 77 -11.65 -1.43 9.89
N SER A 78 -10.67 -1.03 9.11
CA SER A 78 -10.87 -0.32 7.84
C SER A 78 -10.90 -1.25 6.63
N THR A 79 -10.20 -2.37 6.72
CA THR A 79 -10.03 -3.35 5.63
C THR A 79 -11.38 -3.90 5.17
N LYS A 80 -11.58 -4.01 3.85
CA LYS A 80 -12.78 -4.57 3.24
C LYS A 80 -12.45 -5.90 2.55
N ASP A 81 -13.04 -6.99 3.04
CA ASP A 81 -12.74 -8.36 2.55
C ASP A 81 -13.00 -8.53 1.05
N ASP A 82 -14.07 -7.91 0.53
CA ASP A 82 -14.37 -7.94 -0.90
C ASP A 82 -13.33 -7.20 -1.74
N ILE A 83 -12.74 -6.14 -1.21
CA ILE A 83 -11.65 -5.39 -1.87
C ILE A 83 -10.37 -6.22 -1.87
N CYS A 84 -10.03 -6.87 -0.75
CA CYS A 84 -8.91 -7.80 -0.70
C CYS A 84 -9.08 -8.94 -1.73
N ALA A 85 -10.25 -9.57 -1.77
CA ALA A 85 -10.55 -10.62 -2.75
C ALA A 85 -10.44 -10.12 -4.20
N ALA A 86 -10.87 -8.88 -4.47
CA ALA A 86 -10.77 -8.30 -5.80
C ALA A 86 -9.32 -7.98 -6.22
N LEU A 87 -8.45 -7.57 -5.30
CA LEU A 87 -7.04 -7.32 -5.57
C LEU A 87 -6.27 -8.62 -5.87
N ASP A 88 -6.51 -9.66 -5.09
CA ASP A 88 -5.90 -10.99 -5.31
C ASP A 88 -6.21 -11.52 -6.71
N GLY A 89 -7.50 -11.49 -7.10
CA GLY A 89 -7.94 -11.87 -8.45
C GLY A 89 -7.47 -10.94 -9.57
N GLN A 90 -6.88 -9.79 -9.24
CA GLN A 90 -6.31 -8.81 -10.17
C GLN A 90 -4.79 -8.69 -10.00
N GLY A 91 -4.13 -9.76 -9.52
CA GLY A 91 -2.68 -9.92 -9.52
C GLY A 91 -1.91 -8.87 -8.72
N VAL A 92 -2.54 -8.36 -7.67
CA VAL A 92 -1.90 -7.62 -6.58
C VAL A 92 -1.85 -8.58 -5.39
N GLU A 93 -0.66 -8.84 -4.85
CA GLU A 93 -0.55 -9.63 -3.63
C GLU A 93 -1.12 -8.82 -2.46
N ILE A 94 -1.95 -9.43 -1.63
CA ILE A 94 -2.69 -8.73 -0.57
C ILE A 94 -2.74 -9.56 0.71
N HIS A 95 -2.45 -8.92 1.84
CA HIS A 95 -2.53 -9.53 3.16
C HIS A 95 -3.46 -8.70 4.03
N GLY A 96 -4.60 -9.27 4.42
CA GLY A 96 -5.53 -8.57 5.30
C GLY A 96 -6.99 -9.00 5.18
N TRP A 97 -7.71 -8.82 6.28
CA TRP A 97 -9.16 -8.93 6.37
C TRP A 97 -9.71 -7.99 7.45
N PHE A 98 -11.02 -7.76 7.41
CA PHE A 98 -11.73 -7.00 8.41
C PHE A 98 -11.70 -7.71 9.78
N GLY A 99 -11.42 -6.92 10.82
CA GLY A 99 -11.43 -7.40 12.20
C GLY A 99 -10.28 -8.36 12.52
N ALA A 100 -9.16 -8.25 11.81
CA ALA A 100 -7.94 -8.98 12.13
C ALA A 100 -7.51 -8.73 13.59
N THR A 101 -6.99 -9.75 14.28
CA THR A 101 -6.37 -9.58 15.60
C THR A 101 -5.08 -8.77 15.48
N GLU A 102 -4.52 -8.35 16.62
CA GLU A 102 -3.24 -7.64 16.63
C GLU A 102 -2.12 -8.51 16.03
N GLU A 103 -2.10 -9.81 16.35
CA GLU A 103 -1.12 -10.76 15.81
C GLU A 103 -1.29 -10.94 14.30
N GLU A 104 -2.53 -11.09 13.83
CA GLU A 104 -2.84 -11.20 12.40
C GLU A 104 -2.44 -9.92 11.65
N TYR A 105 -2.74 -8.75 12.22
CA TYR A 105 -2.35 -7.46 11.66
C TYR A 105 -0.83 -7.33 11.53
N ARG A 106 -0.08 -7.66 12.58
CA ARG A 106 1.38 -7.67 12.54
C ARG A 106 1.91 -8.64 11.49
N GLU A 107 1.30 -9.81 11.36
CA GLU A 107 1.68 -10.78 10.33
C GLU A 107 1.40 -10.23 8.91
N HIS A 108 0.28 -9.54 8.68
CA HIS A 108 0.01 -8.91 7.38
C HIS A 108 1.05 -7.86 6.99
N LEU A 109 1.47 -7.01 7.94
CA LEU A 109 2.55 -6.05 7.73
C LEU A 109 3.86 -6.77 7.39
N ARG A 110 4.23 -7.81 8.16
CA ARG A 110 5.46 -8.59 7.94
C ARG A 110 5.47 -9.24 6.56
N ARG A 111 4.37 -9.89 6.16
CA ARG A 111 4.22 -10.53 4.85
C ARG A 111 4.35 -9.52 3.70
N THR A 112 3.80 -8.32 3.90
CA THR A 112 3.94 -7.22 2.94
C THR A 112 5.40 -6.75 2.81
N LEU A 113 6.15 -6.69 3.92
CA LEU A 113 7.58 -6.35 3.89
C LEU A 113 8.46 -7.48 3.35
N GLU A 114 8.09 -8.75 3.54
CA GLU A 114 8.81 -9.93 3.02
C GLU A 114 9.00 -9.85 1.49
N PHE A 115 8.11 -9.11 0.81
CA PHE A 115 8.20 -8.73 -0.61
C PHE A 115 9.44 -7.88 -0.96
N CYS A 116 10.17 -7.37 0.03
CA CYS A 116 11.38 -6.56 -0.10
C CYS A 116 11.19 -5.39 -1.08
N PRO A 117 10.29 -4.44 -0.75
CA PRO A 117 9.87 -3.39 -1.66
C PRO A 117 11.02 -2.47 -2.06
N HIS A 118 10.92 -1.92 -3.27
CA HIS A 118 11.73 -0.77 -3.68
C HIS A 118 11.10 0.55 -3.20
N ILE A 119 9.76 0.62 -3.13
CA ILE A 119 9.01 1.80 -2.70
C ILE A 119 7.97 1.39 -1.65
N ILE A 120 7.81 2.21 -0.60
CA ILE A 120 6.74 2.08 0.39
C ILE A 120 5.75 3.24 0.26
N ILE A 121 4.46 2.93 0.28
CA ILE A 121 3.37 3.90 0.47
C ILE A 121 2.73 3.55 1.81
N ASP A 122 2.88 4.42 2.80
CA ASP A 122 2.45 4.17 4.18
C ASP A 122 1.40 5.19 4.66
N ASP A 123 0.61 4.77 5.62
CA ASP A 123 -0.47 5.51 6.26
C ASP A 123 -0.39 5.23 7.77
N GLY A 124 0.15 6.20 8.51
CA GLY A 124 0.32 6.14 9.96
C GLY A 124 1.72 5.70 10.42
N GLY A 125 2.54 5.16 9.52
CA GLY A 125 3.95 4.82 9.77
C GLY A 125 4.19 3.46 10.44
N ASP A 126 3.17 2.60 10.56
CA ASP A 126 3.31 1.29 11.22
C ASP A 126 4.13 0.32 10.36
N LEU A 127 4.00 0.36 9.03
CA LEU A 127 4.79 -0.48 8.13
C LEU A 127 6.27 -0.09 8.19
N VAL A 128 6.56 1.23 8.15
CA VAL A 128 7.92 1.75 8.32
C VAL A 128 8.48 1.44 9.71
N ALA A 129 7.67 1.54 10.76
CA ALA A 129 8.11 1.21 12.12
C ALA A 129 8.50 -0.26 12.25
N MET A 130 7.72 -1.19 11.69
CA MET A 130 8.07 -2.61 11.67
C MET A 130 9.35 -2.86 10.86
N LEU A 131 9.49 -2.22 9.70
CA LEU A 131 10.68 -2.35 8.87
C LEU A 131 11.94 -1.92 9.63
N LEU A 132 11.91 -0.81 10.34
CA LEU A 132 13.10 -0.28 11.02
C LEU A 132 13.45 -1.05 12.31
N ASN A 133 12.44 -1.50 13.06
CA ASN A 133 12.66 -2.09 14.39
C ASN A 133 12.77 -3.62 14.36
N ASP A 134 11.96 -4.26 13.53
CA ASP A 134 11.77 -5.72 13.58
C ASP A 134 12.44 -6.42 12.40
N HIS A 135 12.37 -5.83 11.20
CA HIS A 135 12.79 -6.49 9.95
C HIS A 135 13.63 -5.62 8.99
N PRO A 136 14.75 -5.01 9.44
CA PRO A 136 15.57 -4.14 8.60
C PRO A 136 16.14 -4.82 7.35
N GLU A 137 16.26 -6.16 7.36
CA GLU A 137 16.70 -6.96 6.22
C GLU A 137 15.79 -6.85 4.98
N TYR A 138 14.52 -6.50 5.16
CA TYR A 138 13.58 -6.30 4.07
C TYR A 138 13.78 -4.96 3.35
N ALA A 139 14.54 -4.03 3.95
CA ALA A 139 14.87 -2.74 3.33
C ALA A 139 15.99 -2.82 2.28
N ARG A 140 16.53 -4.02 2.00
CA ARG A 140 17.72 -4.22 1.13
C ARG A 140 17.63 -3.60 -0.27
N ASN A 141 16.42 -3.38 -0.77
CA ASN A 141 16.16 -2.79 -2.10
C ASN A 141 15.42 -1.44 -2.03
N LEU A 142 15.13 -0.95 -0.82
CA LEU A 142 14.27 0.21 -0.61
C LEU A 142 15.01 1.48 -1.04
N ILE A 143 14.40 2.23 -1.96
CA ILE A 143 14.91 3.52 -2.44
C ILE A 143 14.21 4.71 -1.77
N GLY A 144 13.04 4.48 -1.17
CA GLY A 144 12.29 5.49 -0.42
C GLY A 144 10.80 5.16 -0.34
N GLY A 145 10.00 6.14 0.06
CA GLY A 145 8.55 5.99 0.15
C GLY A 145 7.80 7.30 0.32
N CYS A 146 6.52 7.21 0.64
CA CYS A 146 5.67 8.34 1.00
C CYS A 146 4.78 8.03 2.21
N GLU A 147 4.32 9.08 2.88
CA GLU A 147 3.46 8.99 4.07
C GLU A 147 2.22 9.88 3.97
N GLU A 148 1.08 9.20 4.06
CA GLU A 148 -0.32 9.61 4.19
C GLU A 148 -0.65 10.78 5.13
N THR A 149 -0.18 10.64 6.37
CA THR A 149 -0.88 11.20 7.52
C THR A 149 -0.01 12.13 8.34
N THR A 150 -0.66 13.10 8.98
CA THR A 150 -0.02 13.99 9.97
C THR A 150 0.74 13.18 11.04
N THR A 151 0.14 12.11 11.55
CA THR A 151 0.77 11.26 12.59
C THR A 151 2.03 10.57 12.07
N GLY A 152 1.95 9.92 10.91
CA GLY A 152 3.10 9.26 10.31
C GLY A 152 4.21 10.26 9.94
N VAL A 153 3.85 11.42 9.38
CA VAL A 153 4.79 12.50 9.07
C VAL A 153 5.53 12.97 10.32
N HIS A 154 4.83 13.18 11.44
CA HIS A 154 5.49 13.56 12.70
C HIS A 154 6.45 12.48 13.20
N ARG A 155 6.08 11.20 13.10
CA ARG A 155 6.97 10.07 13.46
C ARG A 155 8.23 10.08 12.58
N LEU A 156 8.07 10.23 11.27
CA LEU A 156 9.18 10.26 10.30
C LEU A 156 10.10 11.47 10.50
N ARG A 157 9.55 12.66 10.75
CA ARG A 157 10.34 13.86 11.08
C ARG A 157 11.15 13.66 12.37
N GLY A 158 10.58 13.01 13.38
CA GLY A 158 11.28 12.61 14.60
C GLY A 158 12.45 11.65 14.34
N LEU A 159 12.22 10.60 13.54
CA LEU A 159 13.27 9.66 13.14
C LEU A 159 14.38 10.35 12.33
N SER A 160 14.02 11.23 11.40
CA SER A 160 14.97 12.00 10.60
C SER A 160 15.83 12.92 11.46
N ALA A 161 15.22 13.67 12.39
CA ALA A 161 15.95 14.55 13.31
C ALA A 161 16.91 13.77 14.23
N ALA A 162 16.57 12.53 14.55
CA ALA A 162 17.42 11.62 15.31
C ALA A 162 18.48 10.87 14.47
N GLY A 163 18.54 11.08 13.15
CA GLY A 163 19.45 10.36 12.25
C GLY A 163 19.12 8.87 12.10
N LYS A 164 17.87 8.46 12.38
CA LYS A 164 17.39 7.07 12.40
C LYS A 164 16.53 6.67 11.20
N LEU A 165 16.32 7.58 10.25
CA LEU A 165 15.59 7.30 9.01
C LEU A 165 16.60 7.10 7.86
N PRO A 166 16.87 5.85 7.43
CA PRO A 166 17.97 5.56 6.51
C PRO A 166 17.62 5.75 5.02
N PHE A 167 16.37 6.10 4.69
CA PHE A 167 15.89 6.28 3.33
C PHE A 167 14.97 7.52 3.24
N PRO A 168 14.85 8.14 2.06
CA PRO A 168 13.98 9.30 1.89
C PRO A 168 12.49 8.92 1.97
N MET A 169 11.70 9.79 2.61
CA MET A 169 10.25 9.70 2.64
C MET A 169 9.65 11.02 2.18
N LEU A 170 8.70 10.94 1.24
CA LEU A 170 7.96 12.09 0.76
C LEU A 170 6.71 12.31 1.62
N ASP A 171 6.58 13.52 2.15
CA ASP A 171 5.39 13.98 2.85
C ASP A 171 4.30 14.29 1.82
N VAL A 172 3.34 13.38 1.67
CA VAL A 172 2.16 13.63 0.81
C VAL A 172 1.02 14.29 1.59
N ASN A 173 1.06 14.23 2.93
CA ASN A 173 0.03 14.82 3.78
C ASN A 173 -0.06 16.33 3.62
N ASP A 174 1.09 17.00 3.48
CA ASP A 174 1.18 18.46 3.43
C ASP A 174 1.09 19.03 1.99
N ALA A 175 0.69 18.22 1.00
CA ALA A 175 0.40 18.70 -0.34
C ALA A 175 -0.94 19.47 -0.37
N ASP A 176 -0.99 20.65 -1.01
CA ASP A 176 -2.20 21.51 -1.05
C ASP A 176 -3.46 20.82 -1.61
N SER A 177 -3.28 19.78 -2.43
CA SER A 177 -4.36 19.02 -3.06
C SER A 177 -4.81 17.79 -2.27
N LYS A 178 -4.19 17.51 -1.12
CA LYS A 178 -4.49 16.36 -0.26
C LYS A 178 -5.52 16.73 0.80
#